data_AF-A0A7X3XRP0-F1
#
_entry.id   AF-A0A7X3XRP0-F1
#
_cell.length_a   1.000
_cell.length_b   1.000
_cell.length_c   1.000
_cell.angle_alpha   90.00
_cell.angle_beta   90.00
_cell.angle_gamma   90.00
#
_symmetry.space_group_name_H-M   'P 1'
#
loop_
_entity.id
_entity.type
_entity.pdbx_description
1 polymer ?
#
loop_
_entity_poly.entity_id
_entity_poly.type
_entity_poly.pdbx_seq_one_letter_code
_entity_poly.pdbx_strand_id
1 'polypeptide(L)'
;MKRVLVFAGITLAILCQLSCSPDEQQTQSENPITDNSTGVLNAPRFVGDVVLENMYEDEVRKLASKTPLELITVLEGTSKVILQARLRSVRDNGPFGTPVYECELIDESAEIAAGMSGSPVGPPGRVMGALAFAYSYSKPPYRFLVTPIDYMETAIEHPTLGEFLEEEGAPGAPALAINALYGPVKTPMVITGIQPHRIPELSSHLSNSKFNFVEMFGDIGGAPAAPPVGATTQLSAGDMIGAAVVTGDVTNLIGFGTVTQVYEDKFVAFGHPFLADGKSALPIYRAVTHGILSRLVLSTKSVSAYGTPIGMISKDLYPAIVGELGEGFIVTGSKEEQITIKVGDIGNGGLPIEGLE
;
A
#
# COMPACT_ATOMS: atom_id res chain seq x y z
N MET A 1 29.33 -41.15 -30.44
CA MET A 1 28.15 -41.08 -31.32
C MET A 1 26.86 -40.64 -30.62
N LYS A 2 26.54 -41.05 -29.38
CA LYS A 2 25.30 -40.63 -28.70
C LYS A 2 25.21 -39.16 -28.27
N ARG A 3 26.32 -38.44 -28.05
CA ARG A 3 26.30 -37.01 -27.66
C ARG A 3 26.08 -36.03 -28.82
N VAL A 4 26.43 -36.41 -30.06
CA VAL A 4 26.21 -35.56 -31.25
C VAL A 4 24.74 -35.59 -31.70
N LEU A 5 24.06 -36.71 -31.51
CA LEU A 5 22.63 -36.86 -31.81
C LEU A 5 21.71 -36.05 -30.87
N VAL A 6 22.12 -35.83 -29.61
CA VAL A 6 21.33 -35.04 -28.64
C VAL A 6 21.39 -33.55 -28.97
N PHE A 7 22.57 -33.03 -29.35
CA PHE A 7 22.69 -31.62 -29.76
C PHE A 7 21.99 -31.34 -31.10
N ALA A 8 22.04 -32.27 -32.07
CA ALA A 8 21.31 -32.13 -33.32
C ALA A 8 19.77 -32.11 -33.12
N GLY A 9 19.26 -32.85 -32.13
CA GLY A 9 17.83 -32.85 -31.79
C GLY A 9 17.34 -31.54 -31.17
N ILE A 10 18.18 -30.88 -30.36
CA ILE A 10 17.83 -29.61 -29.71
C ILE A 10 17.84 -28.45 -30.74
N THR A 11 18.80 -28.43 -31.67
CA THR A 11 18.86 -27.39 -32.71
C THR A 11 17.71 -27.52 -33.70
N LEU A 12 17.28 -28.74 -34.04
CA LEU A 12 16.15 -28.97 -34.96
C LEU A 12 14.79 -28.59 -34.33
N ALA A 13 14.63 -28.79 -33.02
CA ALA A 13 13.44 -28.35 -32.29
C ALA A 13 13.31 -26.82 -32.22
N ILE A 14 14.43 -26.10 -32.11
CA ILE A 14 14.46 -24.63 -32.10
C ILE A 14 14.16 -24.05 -33.50
N LEU A 15 14.64 -24.70 -34.57
CA LEU A 15 14.37 -24.29 -35.95
C LEU A 15 12.91 -24.56 -36.40
N CYS A 16 12.26 -25.60 -35.88
CA CYS A 16 10.85 -25.88 -36.16
C CYS A 16 9.86 -24.93 -35.43
N GLN A 17 10.29 -24.23 -34.38
CA GLN A 17 9.46 -23.25 -33.67
C GLN A 17 9.50 -21.84 -34.32
N LEU A 18 10.31 -21.64 -35.36
CA LEU A 18 10.53 -20.35 -36.03
C LEU A 18 10.08 -20.31 -37.49
N SER A 19 9.32 -21.30 -37.97
CA SER A 19 8.74 -21.29 -39.32
C SER A 19 7.22 -21.10 -39.29
N CYS A 20 6.76 -20.11 -40.07
CA CYS A 20 5.43 -19.53 -40.15
C CYS A 20 4.22 -20.48 -40.08
N SER A 21 3.19 -20.07 -39.34
CA SER A 21 1.80 -20.43 -39.61
C SER A 21 1.24 -19.46 -40.68
N PRO A 22 0.39 -19.92 -41.62
CA PRO A 22 -0.23 -19.04 -42.62
C PRO A 22 -1.26 -18.09 -42.00
N ASP A 23 -1.39 -16.91 -42.61
CA ASP A 23 -2.38 -15.88 -42.29
C ASP A 23 -3.81 -16.41 -42.38
N GLU A 24 -4.40 -16.74 -41.23
CA GLU A 24 -5.86 -16.82 -41.09
C GLU A 24 -6.36 -15.40 -40.79
N GLN A 25 -7.15 -14.83 -41.71
CA GLN A 25 -7.91 -13.60 -41.47
C GLN A 25 -8.79 -13.80 -40.24
N GLN A 26 -8.37 -13.27 -39.10
CA GLN A 26 -9.24 -13.07 -37.95
C GLN A 26 -10.29 -12.04 -38.34
N THR A 27 -11.50 -12.51 -38.62
CA THR A 27 -12.72 -11.71 -38.55
C THR A 27 -12.72 -10.99 -37.20
N GLN A 28 -12.71 -9.67 -37.24
CA GLN A 28 -12.88 -8.84 -36.05
C GLN A 28 -14.18 -9.25 -35.37
N SER A 29 -14.06 -10.00 -34.27
CA SER A 29 -15.11 -10.05 -33.27
C SER A 29 -15.11 -8.68 -32.60
N GLU A 30 -16.00 -7.79 -33.04
CA GLU A 30 -16.35 -6.59 -32.30
C GLU A 30 -16.89 -7.03 -30.92
N ASN A 31 -16.00 -7.09 -29.93
CA ASN A 31 -16.43 -7.13 -28.54
C ASN A 31 -17.01 -5.74 -28.23
N PRO A 32 -18.28 -5.64 -27.82
CA PRO A 32 -18.84 -4.37 -27.41
C PRO A 32 -18.22 -4.01 -26.06
N ILE A 33 -17.08 -3.30 -26.07
CA ILE A 33 -16.59 -2.60 -24.90
C ILE A 33 -17.45 -1.36 -24.75
N THR A 34 -18.59 -1.53 -24.07
CA THR A 34 -19.19 -0.46 -23.29
C THR A 34 -19.13 -0.89 -21.83
N ASP A 35 -17.90 -0.97 -21.31
CA ASP A 35 -17.70 -1.05 -19.88
C ASP A 35 -17.41 0.36 -19.35
N ASN A 36 -18.40 0.93 -18.65
CA ASN A 36 -18.30 2.22 -17.97
C ASN A 36 -17.48 2.13 -16.66
N SER A 37 -16.69 1.07 -16.45
CA SER A 37 -15.85 0.85 -15.25
C SER A 37 -14.57 1.69 -15.19
N THR A 38 -14.23 2.46 -16.23
CA THR A 38 -12.96 3.21 -16.33
C THR A 38 -12.88 4.50 -15.51
N GLY A 39 -13.95 4.90 -14.82
CA GLY A 39 -14.04 6.20 -14.12
C GLY A 39 -12.90 6.47 -13.14
N VAL A 40 -12.48 5.47 -12.35
CA VAL A 40 -11.45 5.63 -11.31
C VAL A 40 -10.02 5.47 -11.84
N LEU A 41 -9.81 4.73 -12.92
CA LEU A 41 -8.52 4.77 -13.64
C LEU A 41 -8.27 6.16 -14.26
N ASN A 42 -9.34 6.90 -14.55
CA ASN A 42 -9.30 8.26 -15.09
C ASN A 42 -9.35 9.37 -14.03
N ALA A 43 -9.35 9.03 -12.73
CA ALA A 43 -9.26 10.04 -11.67
C ALA A 43 -7.99 10.90 -11.87
N PRO A 44 -8.06 12.24 -11.69
CA PRO A 44 -6.90 13.11 -11.85
C PRO A 44 -5.73 12.61 -11.02
N ARG A 45 -4.67 12.19 -11.71
CA ARG A 45 -3.43 11.73 -11.08
C ARG A 45 -2.53 12.92 -10.86
N PHE A 46 -1.86 12.93 -9.72
CA PHE A 46 -0.88 13.98 -9.43
C PHE A 46 0.42 13.36 -8.93
N VAL A 47 1.50 14.07 -9.26
CA VAL A 47 2.87 13.75 -8.87
C VAL A 47 3.35 14.94 -8.04
N GLY A 48 3.84 14.67 -6.84
CA GLY A 48 4.28 15.71 -5.92
C GLY A 48 4.17 15.24 -4.47
N ASP A 49 4.77 16.03 -3.60
CA ASP A 49 4.79 15.79 -2.17
C ASP A 49 3.44 16.17 -1.56
N VAL A 50 2.86 15.21 -0.86
CA VAL A 50 1.62 15.42 -0.12
C VAL A 50 1.99 15.73 1.32
N VAL A 51 1.77 16.99 1.72
CA VAL A 51 1.91 17.46 3.09
C VAL A 51 0.50 17.65 3.65
N LEU A 52 0.19 16.94 4.73
CA LEU A 52 -1.13 16.97 5.38
C LEU A 52 -0.99 17.49 6.79
N GLU A 53 -1.93 18.32 7.23
CA GLU A 53 -2.04 18.70 8.64
C GLU A 53 -2.82 17.63 9.42
N ASN A 54 -2.32 17.24 10.58
CA ASN A 54 -3.02 16.27 11.43
C ASN A 54 -4.38 16.82 11.91
N MET A 55 -5.36 15.92 12.00
CA MET A 55 -6.67 16.18 12.59
C MET A 55 -6.97 15.12 13.64
N TYR A 56 -6.84 15.51 14.91
CA TYR A 56 -6.93 14.57 16.03
C TYR A 56 -8.35 14.23 16.43
N GLU A 57 -8.51 13.19 17.25
CA GLU A 57 -9.80 12.62 17.64
C GLU A 57 -10.82 13.66 18.13
N ASP A 58 -10.40 14.61 18.97
CA ASP A 58 -11.27 15.67 19.51
C ASP A 58 -11.86 16.57 18.42
N GLU A 59 -11.17 16.76 17.30
CA GLU A 59 -11.68 17.48 16.15
C GLU A 59 -12.59 16.59 15.30
N VAL A 60 -12.19 15.34 15.07
CA VAL A 60 -12.98 14.36 14.29
C VAL A 60 -14.34 14.13 14.93
N ARG A 61 -14.42 14.07 16.26
CA ARG A 61 -15.68 13.90 17.01
C ARG A 61 -16.66 15.07 16.83
N LYS A 62 -16.18 16.24 16.39
CA LYS A 62 -17.04 17.40 16.08
C LYS A 62 -17.61 17.33 14.66
N LEU A 63 -17.10 16.45 13.80
CA LEU A 63 -17.60 16.30 12.44
C LEU A 63 -18.98 15.67 12.43
N ALA A 64 -19.85 16.20 11.55
CA ALA A 64 -21.14 15.60 11.30
C ALA A 64 -21.01 14.26 10.56
N SER A 65 -21.99 13.38 10.73
CA SER A 65 -22.10 12.20 9.87
C SER A 65 -22.27 12.64 8.41
N LYS A 66 -21.65 11.89 7.49
CA LYS A 66 -21.56 12.15 6.06
C LYS A 66 -20.69 13.35 5.67
N THR A 67 -19.88 13.90 6.58
CA THR A 67 -18.83 14.87 6.21
C THR A 67 -17.99 14.30 5.07
N PRO A 68 -17.77 15.04 3.96
CA PRO A 68 -16.95 14.59 2.84
C PRO A 68 -15.47 14.51 3.27
N LEU A 69 -14.79 13.49 2.76
CA LEU A 69 -13.39 13.17 3.06
C LEU A 69 -12.67 12.78 1.78
N GLU A 70 -11.35 12.94 1.80
CA GLU A 70 -10.42 12.52 0.77
C GLU A 70 -9.64 11.30 1.28
N LEU A 71 -9.52 10.28 0.42
CA LEU A 71 -8.68 9.09 0.61
C LEU A 71 -7.57 9.16 -0.45
N ILE A 72 -6.33 9.35 -0.02
CA ILE A 72 -5.19 9.51 -0.93
C ILE A 72 -4.49 8.16 -1.11
N THR A 73 -4.28 7.70 -2.33
CA THR A 73 -3.63 6.40 -2.59
C THR A 73 -3.03 6.32 -3.98
N VAL A 74 -2.30 5.25 -4.28
CA VAL A 74 -1.80 4.93 -5.64
C VAL A 74 -2.58 3.76 -6.22
N LEU A 75 -3.22 3.93 -7.37
CA LEU A 75 -3.94 2.85 -8.07
C LEU A 75 -3.17 2.26 -9.25
N GLU A 76 -2.26 3.03 -9.84
CA GLU A 76 -1.41 2.61 -10.96
C GLU A 76 -0.18 3.53 -11.06
N GLY A 77 0.97 2.95 -11.41
CA GLY A 77 2.26 3.61 -11.41
C GLY A 77 2.70 4.01 -10.00
N THR A 78 3.23 5.22 -9.89
CA THR A 78 3.64 5.87 -8.63
C THR A 78 2.85 7.14 -8.35
N SER A 79 1.96 7.55 -9.26
CA SER A 79 1.16 8.76 -9.12
C SER A 79 0.00 8.53 -8.15
N LYS A 80 -0.28 9.55 -7.34
CA LYS A 80 -1.36 9.51 -6.37
C LYS A 80 -2.67 9.91 -7.02
N VAL A 81 -3.75 9.41 -6.45
CA VAL A 81 -5.13 9.80 -6.75
C VAL A 81 -5.85 10.11 -5.45
N ILE A 82 -6.84 11.00 -5.55
CA ILE A 82 -7.78 11.27 -4.46
C ILE A 82 -9.08 10.53 -4.77
N LEU A 83 -9.48 9.66 -3.85
CA LEU A 83 -10.80 9.04 -3.85
C LEU A 83 -11.71 9.74 -2.85
N GLN A 84 -12.96 9.95 -3.22
CA GLN A 84 -13.97 10.58 -2.38
C GLN A 84 -14.56 9.57 -1.40
N ALA A 85 -14.57 9.94 -0.13
CA ALA A 85 -15.15 9.17 0.95
C ALA A 85 -16.03 10.07 1.84
N ARG A 86 -16.73 9.47 2.79
CA ARG A 86 -17.45 10.20 3.85
C ARG A 86 -17.36 9.53 5.19
N LEU A 87 -17.34 10.36 6.23
CA LEU A 87 -17.46 9.89 7.61
C LEU A 87 -18.83 9.28 7.85
N ARG A 88 -18.91 8.13 8.53
CA ARG A 88 -20.17 7.52 8.95
C ARG A 88 -20.39 7.68 10.44
N SER A 89 -19.42 7.22 11.22
CA SER A 89 -19.46 7.24 12.68
C SER A 89 -18.04 7.20 13.26
N VAL A 90 -17.91 7.68 14.50
CA VAL A 90 -16.75 7.42 15.35
C VAL A 90 -17.16 6.30 16.31
N ARG A 91 -16.35 5.25 16.41
CA ARG A 91 -16.63 4.08 17.27
C ARG A 91 -15.55 3.95 18.32
N ASP A 92 -15.94 3.96 19.58
CA ASP A 92 -14.99 3.98 20.70
C ASP A 92 -14.28 2.63 20.93
N ASN A 93 -14.95 1.52 20.57
CA ASN A 93 -14.43 0.16 20.75
C ASN A 93 -14.08 -0.46 19.39
N GLY A 94 -13.03 0.05 18.77
CA GLY A 94 -12.45 -0.53 17.56
C GLY A 94 -11.59 -1.76 17.84
N PRO A 95 -10.98 -2.33 16.79
CA PRO A 95 -9.91 -3.31 16.94
C PRO A 95 -8.87 -2.82 17.95
N PHE A 96 -8.44 -3.70 18.85
CA PHE A 96 -7.43 -3.42 19.89
C PHE A 96 -7.86 -2.42 20.99
N GLY A 97 -9.16 -2.12 21.10
CA GLY A 97 -9.68 -1.27 22.17
C GLY A 97 -9.43 0.23 21.96
N THR A 98 -9.01 0.62 20.77
CA THR A 98 -8.83 2.02 20.37
C THR A 98 -10.04 2.51 19.57
N PRO A 99 -10.33 3.82 19.56
CA PRO A 99 -11.33 4.36 18.68
C PRO A 99 -10.97 4.11 17.21
N VAL A 100 -11.98 3.97 16.37
CA VAL A 100 -11.85 3.88 14.92
C VAL A 100 -12.93 4.71 14.23
N TYR A 101 -12.60 5.27 13.06
CA TYR A 101 -13.56 6.02 12.27
C TYR A 101 -14.12 5.13 11.16
N GLU A 102 -15.42 4.89 11.20
CA GLU A 102 -16.11 4.20 10.11
C GLU A 102 -16.33 5.19 8.97
N CYS A 103 -15.79 4.86 7.81
CA CYS A 103 -15.90 5.66 6.60
C CYS A 103 -16.54 4.82 5.48
N GLU A 104 -17.03 5.52 4.46
CA GLU A 104 -17.67 4.92 3.31
C GLU A 104 -17.14 5.57 2.04
N LEU A 105 -16.67 4.76 1.10
CA LEU A 105 -16.20 5.19 -0.21
C LEU A 105 -17.39 5.63 -1.06
N ILE A 106 -17.27 6.79 -1.71
CA ILE A 106 -18.32 7.39 -2.54
C ILE A 106 -18.07 7.10 -4.02
N ASP A 107 -16.81 6.97 -4.45
CA ASP A 107 -16.48 6.67 -5.84
C ASP A 107 -16.95 5.27 -6.25
N GLU A 108 -18.02 5.21 -7.04
CA GLU A 108 -18.70 3.95 -7.39
C GLU A 108 -17.86 3.01 -8.27
N SER A 109 -16.88 3.54 -9.00
CA SER A 109 -15.95 2.74 -9.81
C SER A 109 -14.69 2.32 -9.04
N ALA A 110 -14.54 2.75 -7.78
CA ALA A 110 -13.41 2.40 -6.93
C ALA A 110 -13.80 1.26 -6.00
N GLU A 111 -12.84 0.37 -5.74
CA GLU A 111 -12.96 -0.68 -4.74
C GLU A 111 -11.86 -0.57 -3.69
N ILE A 112 -12.14 -1.05 -2.48
CA ILE A 112 -11.12 -1.15 -1.45
C ILE A 112 -10.33 -2.43 -1.70
N ALA A 113 -9.01 -2.27 -1.88
CA ALA A 113 -8.10 -3.36 -2.19
C ALA A 113 -7.01 -3.51 -1.11
N ALA A 114 -6.56 -4.75 -0.89
CA ALA A 114 -5.35 -5.02 -0.13
C ALA A 114 -4.15 -4.27 -0.75
N GLY A 115 -3.32 -3.69 0.11
CA GLY A 115 -2.29 -2.71 -0.28
C GLY A 115 -2.76 -1.24 -0.26
N MET A 116 -4.03 -0.96 0.03
CA MET A 116 -4.47 0.39 0.41
C MET A 116 -4.28 0.68 1.91
N SER A 117 -3.94 -0.32 2.71
CA SER A 117 -3.64 -0.16 4.13
C SER A 117 -2.62 0.96 4.35
N GLY A 118 -2.95 1.94 5.19
CA GLY A 118 -2.12 3.11 5.43
C GLY A 118 -2.47 4.32 4.57
N SER A 119 -3.42 4.21 3.63
CA SER A 119 -3.80 5.35 2.78
C SER A 119 -4.38 6.48 3.65
N PRO A 120 -3.84 7.71 3.57
CA PRO A 120 -4.30 8.84 4.37
C PRO A 120 -5.77 9.15 4.09
N VAL A 121 -6.53 9.43 5.15
CA VAL A 121 -7.94 9.82 5.09
C VAL A 121 -8.14 11.08 5.90
N GLY A 122 -8.87 12.06 5.38
CA GLY A 122 -9.24 13.27 6.11
C GLY A 122 -9.97 14.29 5.24
N PRO A 123 -10.40 15.44 5.80
CA PRO A 123 -10.82 16.58 4.99
C PRO A 123 -9.67 17.08 4.09
N PRO A 124 -9.96 17.88 3.05
CA PRO A 124 -8.92 18.38 2.14
C PRO A 124 -7.74 19.05 2.87
N GLY A 125 -6.52 18.63 2.54
CA GLY A 125 -5.28 19.12 3.15
C GLY A 125 -5.00 18.61 4.57
N ARG A 126 -5.84 17.73 5.12
CA ARG A 126 -5.69 17.19 6.47
C ARG A 126 -5.73 15.66 6.49
N VAL A 127 -5.10 15.07 7.49
CA VAL A 127 -5.15 13.63 7.77
C VAL A 127 -5.73 13.39 9.15
N MET A 128 -6.86 12.70 9.22
CA MET A 128 -7.43 12.25 10.50
C MET A 128 -6.99 10.83 10.86
N GLY A 129 -6.47 10.07 9.90
CA GLY A 129 -5.99 8.72 10.12
C GLY A 129 -5.75 7.97 8.81
N ALA A 130 -5.56 6.66 8.92
CA ALA A 130 -5.30 5.79 7.78
C ALA A 130 -6.36 4.71 7.58
N LEU A 131 -6.74 4.43 6.32
CA LEU A 131 -7.48 3.21 5.99
C LEU A 131 -6.71 1.99 6.49
N ALA A 132 -7.31 1.17 7.35
CA ALA A 132 -6.64 0.02 7.97
C ALA A 132 -7.44 -1.28 7.87
N PHE A 133 -8.78 -1.20 7.93
CA PHE A 133 -9.64 -2.38 7.93
C PHE A 133 -10.75 -2.24 6.90
N ALA A 134 -11.06 -3.31 6.19
CA ALA A 134 -12.15 -3.37 5.22
C ALA A 134 -12.95 -4.64 5.42
N TYR A 135 -14.22 -4.63 5.00
CA TYR A 135 -15.04 -5.82 5.06
C TYR A 135 -14.72 -6.76 3.90
N SER A 136 -14.49 -8.03 4.19
CA SER A 136 -14.45 -9.06 3.15
C SER A 136 -15.84 -9.28 2.55
N TYR A 137 -15.91 -9.64 1.26
CA TYR A 137 -17.16 -9.88 0.53
C TYR A 137 -18.12 -8.68 0.45
N SER A 138 -17.61 -7.46 0.63
CA SER A 138 -18.42 -6.25 0.52
C SER A 138 -18.83 -5.97 -0.93
N LYS A 139 -20.04 -5.43 -1.10
CA LYS A 139 -20.48 -4.76 -2.34
C LYS A 139 -20.51 -3.26 -2.12
N PRO A 140 -20.44 -2.44 -3.19
CA PRO A 140 -20.66 -1.00 -3.09
C PRO A 140 -21.99 -0.67 -2.38
N PRO A 141 -22.05 0.38 -1.55
CA PRO A 141 -20.94 1.25 -1.17
C PRO A 141 -19.96 0.57 -0.21
N TYR A 142 -18.65 0.70 -0.49
CA TYR A 142 -17.61 0.05 0.31
C TYR A 142 -17.40 0.82 1.61
N ARG A 143 -17.53 0.11 2.74
CA ARG A 143 -17.19 0.64 4.06
C ARG A 143 -15.82 0.17 4.50
N PHE A 144 -15.12 1.02 5.24
CA PHE A 144 -13.80 0.74 5.77
C PHE A 144 -13.60 1.48 7.09
N LEU A 145 -12.62 1.03 7.86
CA LEU A 145 -12.25 1.63 9.13
C LEU A 145 -10.92 2.33 9.00
N VAL A 146 -10.87 3.49 9.62
CA VAL A 146 -9.71 4.35 9.70
C VAL A 146 -9.14 4.27 11.11
N THR A 147 -7.86 3.96 11.20
CA THR A 147 -7.07 4.06 12.43
C THR A 147 -6.71 5.54 12.64
N PRO A 148 -7.05 6.15 13.79
CA PRO A 148 -6.77 7.56 14.06
C PRO A 148 -5.28 7.92 14.04
N ILE A 149 -4.94 9.11 13.52
CA ILE A 149 -3.55 9.55 13.34
C ILE A 149 -2.81 9.75 14.67
N ASP A 150 -3.47 10.28 15.68
CA ASP A 150 -2.96 10.42 17.05
C ASP A 150 -2.54 9.07 17.63
N TYR A 151 -3.34 8.03 17.44
CA TYR A 151 -2.97 6.69 17.90
C TYR A 151 -1.81 6.11 17.09
N MET A 152 -1.72 6.39 15.79
CA MET A 152 -0.56 6.00 14.99
C MET A 152 0.72 6.70 15.46
N GLU A 153 0.64 7.98 15.83
CA GLU A 153 1.77 8.74 16.40
C GLU A 153 2.27 8.18 17.72
N THR A 154 1.37 7.65 18.57
CA THR A 154 1.80 7.01 19.81
C THR A 154 2.81 5.88 19.56
N ALA A 155 2.75 5.18 18.43
CA ALA A 155 3.70 4.12 18.09
C ALA A 155 5.15 4.64 17.91
N ILE A 156 5.32 5.92 17.53
CA ILE A 156 6.64 6.56 17.42
C ILE A 156 7.30 6.63 18.79
N GLU A 157 6.55 7.14 19.77
CA GLU A 157 7.03 7.37 21.14
C GLU A 157 6.97 6.11 22.00
N HIS A 158 6.12 5.14 21.67
CA HIS A 158 5.90 3.97 22.49
C HIS A 158 7.20 3.16 22.62
N PRO A 159 7.73 2.96 23.84
CA PRO A 159 8.91 2.14 24.03
C PRO A 159 8.57 0.69 23.73
N THR A 160 9.44 0.03 22.99
CA THR A 160 9.36 -1.42 22.77
C THR A 160 9.84 -2.16 24.01
N LEU A 161 9.45 -3.43 24.19
CA LEU A 161 9.94 -4.21 25.34
C LEU A 161 11.48 -4.28 25.38
N GLY A 162 12.16 -4.31 24.23
CA GLY A 162 13.62 -4.26 24.18
C GLY A 162 14.20 -2.95 24.74
N GLU A 163 13.63 -1.81 24.37
CA GLU A 163 14.01 -0.48 24.91
C GLU A 163 13.65 -0.35 26.39
N PHE A 164 12.50 -0.91 26.77
CA PHE A 164 12.02 -0.92 28.14
C PHE A 164 12.80 -1.86 29.05
N LEU A 165 13.46 -2.89 28.52
CA LEU A 165 14.37 -3.78 29.27
C LEU A 165 15.77 -3.16 29.43
N GLU A 166 16.11 -2.13 28.64
CA GLU A 166 17.32 -1.31 28.79
C GLU A 166 17.13 -0.18 29.83
N GLU A 167 15.89 0.11 30.26
CA GLU A 167 15.55 0.93 31.44
C GLU A 167 14.88 0.08 32.55
N GLU A 168 14.91 0.52 33.81
CA GLU A 168 14.32 -0.24 34.92
C GLU A 168 12.78 -0.23 34.93
N GLY A 169 12.18 -1.23 34.28
CA GLY A 169 11.12 -2.13 34.77
C GLY A 169 9.80 -1.59 35.36
N ALA A 170 8.70 -1.87 34.65
CA ALA A 170 7.32 -1.96 35.15
C ALA A 170 6.55 -3.13 34.46
N PRO A 171 5.56 -3.76 35.12
CA PRO A 171 5.07 -5.09 34.75
C PRO A 171 4.05 -5.07 33.59
N GLY A 172 4.16 -6.08 32.72
CA GLY A 172 3.47 -6.19 31.43
C GLY A 172 1.98 -6.53 31.46
N ALA A 173 1.31 -6.19 30.36
CA ALA A 173 -0.11 -6.41 30.13
C ALA A 173 -0.39 -7.63 29.21
N PRO A 174 -1.51 -8.36 29.42
CA PRO A 174 -1.83 -9.59 28.70
C PRO A 174 -2.45 -9.35 27.31
N ALA A 175 -2.10 -10.20 26.35
CA ALA A 175 -2.67 -10.23 25.00
C ALA A 175 -4.12 -10.78 25.01
N LEU A 176 -5.03 -10.07 24.32
CA LEU A 176 -6.45 -10.44 24.18
C LEU A 176 -6.74 -11.05 22.79
N ALA A 177 -7.52 -12.13 22.80
CA ALA A 177 -8.03 -12.81 21.62
C ALA A 177 -9.25 -12.08 21.02
N ILE A 178 -9.25 -11.92 19.69
CA ILE A 178 -10.32 -11.25 18.92
C ILE A 178 -11.28 -12.28 18.30
N ASN A 179 -12.57 -11.97 18.39
CA ASN A 179 -13.69 -12.65 17.75
C ASN A 179 -14.41 -11.55 16.95
N ALA A 180 -14.39 -11.53 15.61
CA ALA A 180 -15.03 -10.41 14.89
C ALA A 180 -15.40 -10.67 13.43
N LEU A 181 -16.57 -10.13 13.04
CA LEU A 181 -17.05 -9.88 11.67
C LEU A 181 -16.14 -8.92 10.84
N TYR A 182 -15.05 -8.44 11.42
CA TYR A 182 -14.07 -7.52 10.84
C TYR A 182 -12.69 -8.16 10.96
N GLY A 183 -11.99 -8.34 9.84
CA GLY A 183 -10.60 -8.79 9.83
C GLY A 183 -9.65 -7.65 9.44
N PRO A 184 -8.37 -7.68 9.86
CA PRO A 184 -7.32 -6.89 9.21
C PRO A 184 -7.38 -7.09 7.70
N VAL A 185 -7.21 -6.02 6.92
CA VAL A 185 -6.91 -6.18 5.50
C VAL A 185 -5.61 -6.96 5.44
N LYS A 186 -5.64 -8.18 4.86
CA LYS A 186 -4.45 -9.00 4.83
C LYS A 186 -3.36 -8.26 4.10
N THR A 187 -2.18 -8.16 4.72
CA THR A 187 -1.05 -7.49 4.07
C THR A 187 -0.63 -8.35 2.88
N PRO A 188 -0.72 -7.85 1.63
CA PRO A 188 -0.31 -8.62 0.49
C PRO A 188 1.21 -8.74 0.52
N MET A 189 1.67 -9.98 0.60
CA MET A 189 3.08 -10.32 0.54
C MET A 189 3.38 -10.96 -0.80
N VAL A 190 4.22 -10.32 -1.61
CA VAL A 190 4.67 -10.91 -2.87
C VAL A 190 5.92 -11.73 -2.60
N ILE A 191 5.89 -12.99 -3.02
CA ILE A 191 7.03 -13.90 -2.99
C ILE A 191 7.51 -14.21 -4.40
N THR A 192 8.81 -14.00 -4.64
CA THR A 192 9.49 -14.35 -5.89
C THR A 192 10.41 -15.57 -5.71
N GLY A 193 10.79 -16.20 -6.81
CA GLY A 193 11.74 -17.33 -6.81
C GLY A 193 11.20 -18.67 -6.28
N ILE A 194 9.92 -18.74 -5.91
CA ILE A 194 9.24 -19.99 -5.53
C ILE A 194 8.23 -20.37 -6.61
N GLN A 195 8.16 -21.66 -6.92
CA GLN A 195 7.16 -22.17 -7.87
C GLN A 195 5.74 -21.91 -7.32
N PRO A 196 4.82 -21.28 -8.09
CA PRO A 196 3.52 -20.83 -7.58
C PRO A 196 2.69 -21.91 -6.87
N HIS A 197 2.80 -23.17 -7.29
CA HIS A 197 2.07 -24.29 -6.67
C HIS A 197 2.52 -24.64 -5.24
N ARG A 198 3.66 -24.11 -4.77
CA ARG A 198 4.17 -24.29 -3.40
C ARG A 198 3.66 -23.23 -2.43
N ILE A 199 3.11 -22.13 -2.94
CA ILE A 199 2.58 -21.04 -2.13
C ILE A 199 1.37 -21.47 -1.30
N PRO A 200 0.41 -22.27 -1.81
CA PRO A 200 -0.66 -22.79 -0.96
C PRO A 200 -0.16 -23.67 0.19
N GLU A 201 0.87 -24.48 -0.05
CA GLU A 201 1.51 -25.33 0.97
C GLU A 201 2.15 -24.46 2.07
N LEU A 202 2.93 -23.45 1.69
CA LEU A 202 3.53 -22.49 2.62
C LEU A 202 2.48 -21.70 3.39
N SER A 203 1.48 -21.14 2.69
CA SER A 203 0.36 -20.42 3.29
C SER A 203 -0.42 -21.30 4.28
N SER A 204 -0.58 -22.59 4.00
CA SER A 204 -1.28 -23.51 4.91
C SER A 204 -0.56 -23.67 6.25
N HIS A 205 0.77 -23.71 6.25
CA HIS A 205 1.57 -23.76 7.47
C HIS A 205 1.46 -22.46 8.30
N LEU A 206 1.16 -21.33 7.66
CA LEU A 206 1.02 -20.04 8.32
C LEU A 206 -0.41 -19.74 8.82
N SER A 207 -1.42 -20.44 8.28
CA SER A 207 -2.85 -20.19 8.53
C SER A 207 -3.29 -20.27 10.00
N ASN A 208 -2.53 -20.99 10.84
CA ASN A 208 -2.77 -21.11 12.29
C ASN A 208 -1.63 -20.51 13.14
N SER A 209 -0.78 -19.70 12.52
CA SER A 209 0.35 -19.04 13.19
C SER A 209 0.01 -17.59 13.55
N LYS A 210 0.91 -16.92 14.27
CA LYS A 210 0.83 -15.47 14.49
C LYS A 210 0.73 -14.68 13.17
N PHE A 211 1.17 -15.23 12.05
CA PHE A 211 1.22 -14.59 10.73
C PHE A 211 -0.09 -14.69 9.90
N ASN A 212 -1.23 -15.10 10.46
CA ASN A 212 -2.48 -15.26 9.68
C ASN A 212 -3.05 -13.95 9.06
N PHE A 213 -2.46 -12.79 9.37
CA PHE A 213 -2.79 -11.50 8.77
C PHE A 213 -2.04 -11.22 7.46
N VAL A 214 -1.12 -12.09 7.00
CA VAL A 214 -0.47 -11.96 5.69
C VAL A 214 -1.19 -12.79 4.63
N GLU A 215 -1.21 -12.31 3.39
CA GLU A 215 -1.65 -13.09 2.23
C GLU A 215 -0.51 -13.18 1.23
N MET A 216 -0.06 -14.40 0.92
CA MET A 216 1.07 -14.61 0.02
C MET A 216 0.61 -14.73 -1.44
N PHE A 217 1.27 -13.98 -2.31
CA PHE A 217 1.07 -13.97 -3.75
C PHE A 217 2.38 -14.36 -4.43
N GLY A 218 2.31 -15.29 -5.39
CA GLY A 218 3.46 -15.61 -6.21
C GLY A 218 3.62 -14.59 -7.31
N ASP A 219 4.84 -14.12 -7.51
CA ASP A 219 5.20 -13.34 -8.68
C ASP A 219 6.41 -13.96 -9.39
N ILE A 220 6.46 -13.79 -10.70
CA ILE A 220 7.56 -14.24 -11.54
C ILE A 220 8.54 -13.07 -11.65
N GLY A 221 9.53 -13.04 -10.75
CA GLY A 221 10.51 -11.95 -10.66
C GLY A 221 11.79 -12.37 -9.95
N GLY A 222 12.74 -11.44 -9.87
CA GLY A 222 14.00 -11.59 -9.13
C GLY A 222 14.15 -10.49 -8.08
N ALA A 223 15.36 -9.95 -7.92
CA ALA A 223 15.60 -8.76 -7.11
C ALA A 223 14.75 -7.54 -7.56
N PRO A 224 14.49 -6.55 -6.67
CA PRO A 224 13.78 -5.32 -7.02
C PRO A 224 14.34 -4.66 -8.30
N ALA A 225 13.44 -4.23 -9.18
CA ALA A 225 13.81 -3.60 -10.45
C ALA A 225 14.52 -2.25 -10.23
N ALA A 226 15.22 -1.74 -11.25
CA ALA A 226 15.76 -0.38 -11.19
C ALA A 226 14.66 0.67 -10.99
N PRO A 227 14.93 1.82 -10.34
CA PRO A 227 13.94 2.87 -10.20
C PRO A 227 13.40 3.36 -11.55
N PRO A 228 12.10 3.67 -11.65
CA PRO A 228 11.56 4.31 -12.84
C PRO A 228 12.20 5.68 -13.08
N VAL A 229 12.25 6.11 -14.34
CA VAL A 229 12.80 7.43 -14.72
C VAL A 229 12.01 8.53 -14.00
N GLY A 230 12.71 9.41 -13.28
CA GLY A 230 12.09 10.48 -12.49
C GLY A 230 11.61 10.06 -11.10
N ALA A 231 11.99 8.87 -10.61
CA ALA A 231 11.71 8.48 -9.23
C ALA A 231 12.33 9.48 -8.23
N THR A 232 11.48 10.10 -7.42
CA THR A 232 11.91 11.01 -6.36
C THR A 232 12.55 10.23 -5.20
N THR A 233 13.56 10.83 -4.58
CA THR A 233 14.17 10.38 -3.33
C THR A 233 13.36 10.79 -2.09
N GLN A 234 12.30 11.57 -2.28
CA GLN A 234 11.42 12.02 -1.22
C GLN A 234 10.26 11.04 -1.03
N LEU A 235 9.91 10.82 0.23
CA LEU A 235 8.75 10.03 0.63
C LEU A 235 7.67 10.97 1.15
N SER A 236 6.44 10.83 0.65
CA SER A 236 5.32 11.64 1.10
C SER A 236 4.09 10.80 1.46
N ALA A 237 3.12 11.40 2.14
CA ALA A 237 1.84 10.74 2.44
C ALA A 237 1.16 10.21 1.16
N GLY A 238 0.55 9.03 1.23
CA GLY A 238 -0.09 8.36 0.10
C GLY A 238 0.85 7.56 -0.81
N ASP A 239 2.17 7.61 -0.59
CA ASP A 239 3.13 6.81 -1.37
C ASP A 239 3.02 5.31 -1.10
N MET A 240 3.25 4.51 -2.14
CA MET A 240 3.31 3.06 -2.03
C MET A 240 4.71 2.61 -1.57
N ILE A 241 4.76 1.77 -0.54
CA ILE A 241 5.99 1.21 0.02
C ILE A 241 5.91 -0.31 0.19
N GLY A 242 7.07 -0.96 0.23
CA GLY A 242 7.23 -2.38 0.51
C GLY A 242 8.13 -2.63 1.72
N ALA A 243 7.66 -3.41 2.67
CA ALA A 243 8.39 -3.87 3.84
C ALA A 243 8.94 -5.28 3.58
N ALA A 244 10.26 -5.41 3.49
CA ALA A 244 10.89 -6.67 3.11
C ALA A 244 11.18 -7.56 4.32
N VAL A 245 10.63 -8.77 4.31
CA VAL A 245 10.87 -9.81 5.32
C VAL A 245 12.02 -10.73 4.91
N VAL A 246 12.12 -11.02 3.61
CA VAL A 246 13.24 -11.74 3.01
C VAL A 246 13.67 -10.98 1.77
N THR A 247 14.97 -10.74 1.61
CA THR A 247 15.55 -10.20 0.38
C THR A 247 16.69 -11.09 -0.11
N GLY A 248 16.83 -11.18 -1.43
CA GLY A 248 17.88 -11.96 -2.06
C GLY A 248 17.81 -11.88 -3.58
N ASP A 249 18.81 -12.44 -4.25
CA ASP A 249 18.91 -12.36 -5.72
C ASP A 249 17.76 -13.09 -6.43
N VAL A 250 17.26 -14.16 -5.81
CA VAL A 250 16.24 -15.06 -6.38
C VAL A 250 14.93 -15.02 -5.61
N THR A 251 14.97 -14.92 -4.28
CA THR A 251 13.79 -14.97 -3.42
C THR A 251 13.67 -13.69 -2.61
N ASN A 252 12.57 -12.98 -2.83
CA ASN A 252 12.16 -11.83 -2.04
C ASN A 252 10.76 -12.09 -1.49
N LEU A 253 10.51 -11.68 -0.26
CA LEU A 253 9.21 -11.75 0.40
C LEU A 253 8.92 -10.37 1.00
N ILE A 254 8.04 -9.61 0.35
CA ILE A 254 7.81 -8.19 0.65
C ILE A 254 6.32 -7.92 0.85
N GLY A 255 5.96 -7.34 2.00
CA GLY A 255 4.61 -6.88 2.30
C GLY A 255 4.39 -5.45 1.80
N PHE A 256 3.26 -5.14 1.18
CA PHE A 256 3.02 -3.83 0.59
C PHE A 256 1.88 -3.06 1.25
N GLY A 257 2.07 -1.75 1.40
CA GLY A 257 1.04 -0.82 1.86
C GLY A 257 1.40 0.63 1.55
N THR A 258 0.61 1.56 2.09
CA THR A 258 0.71 2.99 1.81
C THR A 258 1.28 3.74 3.02
N VAL A 259 2.07 4.77 2.76
CA VAL A 259 2.52 5.74 3.77
C VAL A 259 1.35 6.62 4.20
N THR A 260 1.10 6.71 5.50
CA THR A 260 0.03 7.55 6.04
C THR A 260 0.48 8.98 6.23
N GLN A 261 1.62 9.17 6.88
CA GLN A 261 2.11 10.49 7.21
C GLN A 261 3.62 10.42 7.41
N VAL A 262 4.30 11.49 7.04
CA VAL A 262 5.76 11.63 7.15
C VAL A 262 6.06 12.82 8.06
N TYR A 263 7.03 12.64 8.94
CA TYR A 263 7.58 13.58 9.93
C TYR A 263 9.09 13.70 9.70
N GLU A 264 9.74 14.71 10.26
CA GLU A 264 11.15 15.08 9.94
C GLU A 264 12.11 13.94 9.60
N ASP A 265 12.21 12.88 10.42
CA ASP A 265 13.07 11.71 10.20
C ASP A 265 12.31 10.37 10.16
N LYS A 266 10.99 10.41 10.37
CA LYS A 266 10.15 9.23 10.63
C LYS A 266 8.87 9.26 9.84
N PHE A 267 8.25 8.10 9.68
CA PHE A 267 6.91 8.03 9.10
C PHE A 267 6.10 6.92 9.73
N VAL A 268 4.78 7.04 9.59
CA VAL A 268 3.82 6.00 9.98
C VAL A 268 3.10 5.48 8.74
N ALA A 269 2.83 4.18 8.73
CA ALA A 269 2.20 3.52 7.60
C ALA A 269 1.31 2.34 8.03
N PHE A 270 0.58 1.79 7.07
CA PHE A 270 -0.35 0.64 7.16
C PHE A 270 -1.61 0.86 8.01
N GLY A 271 -1.53 1.64 9.11
CA GLY A 271 -2.66 1.83 10.03
C GLY A 271 -3.04 0.56 10.80
N HIS A 272 -2.24 -0.50 10.69
CA HIS A 272 -2.26 -1.72 11.49
C HIS A 272 -0.81 -2.23 11.61
N PRO A 273 -0.48 -3.10 12.60
CA PRO A 273 0.83 -3.74 12.62
C PRO A 273 1.05 -4.56 11.35
N PHE A 274 2.31 -4.64 10.92
CA PHE A 274 2.69 -5.53 9.85
C PHE A 274 2.82 -6.95 10.39
N LEU A 275 3.80 -7.27 11.24
CA LEU A 275 3.99 -8.56 11.89
C LEU A 275 3.67 -8.56 13.39
N ALA A 276 3.46 -7.37 13.97
CA ALA A 276 3.41 -7.11 15.41
C ALA A 276 4.67 -7.63 16.16
N ASP A 277 5.85 -7.47 15.55
CA ASP A 277 7.12 -8.01 16.10
C ASP A 277 7.81 -7.06 17.10
N GLY A 278 7.23 -5.87 17.36
CA GLY A 278 7.78 -4.91 18.31
C GLY A 278 8.93 -4.10 17.70
N LYS A 279 10.12 -4.15 18.31
CA LYS A 279 11.32 -3.52 17.72
C LYS A 279 11.75 -4.31 16.50
N SER A 280 11.87 -3.64 15.36
CA SER A 280 12.16 -4.31 14.09
C SER A 280 13.26 -3.60 13.30
N ALA A 281 13.76 -4.27 12.28
CA ALA A 281 14.75 -3.73 11.35
C ALA A 281 14.51 -4.26 9.93
N LEU A 282 13.27 -4.14 9.46
CA LEU A 282 12.87 -4.63 8.13
C LEU A 282 13.17 -3.56 7.08
N PRO A 283 13.94 -3.87 6.01
CA PRO A 283 14.21 -2.91 4.94
C PRO A 283 12.93 -2.42 4.26
N ILE A 284 12.89 -1.12 3.95
CA ILE A 284 11.78 -0.48 3.26
C ILE A 284 12.21 -0.14 1.84
N TYR A 285 11.36 -0.47 0.88
CA TYR A 285 11.53 -0.16 -0.54
C TYR A 285 10.42 0.77 -1.03
N ARG A 286 10.73 1.55 -2.06
CA ARG A 286 9.68 2.17 -2.88
C ARG A 286 8.96 1.08 -3.67
N ALA A 287 7.69 1.32 -3.98
CA ALA A 287 6.88 0.37 -4.70
C ALA A 287 6.12 1.04 -5.85
N VAL A 288 5.91 0.29 -6.92
CA VAL A 288 5.09 0.67 -8.07
C VAL A 288 3.86 -0.22 -8.10
N THR A 289 2.69 0.39 -8.30
CA THR A 289 1.43 -0.33 -8.45
C THR A 289 1.17 -0.58 -9.93
N HIS A 290 1.00 -1.81 -10.36
CA HIS A 290 0.69 -2.16 -11.74
C HIS A 290 -0.81 -2.10 -12.05
N GLY A 291 -1.64 -2.09 -11.01
CA GLY A 291 -3.10 -2.01 -11.11
C GLY A 291 -3.79 -2.73 -9.97
N ILE A 292 -5.12 -2.82 -10.05
CA ILE A 292 -5.94 -3.58 -9.11
C ILE A 292 -6.32 -4.93 -9.72
N LEU A 293 -6.05 -6.01 -8.98
CA LEU A 293 -6.54 -7.34 -9.27
C LEU A 293 -7.86 -7.55 -8.53
N SER A 294 -8.97 -7.43 -9.26
CA SER A 294 -10.30 -7.60 -8.68
C SER A 294 -10.55 -9.04 -8.25
N ARG A 295 -11.12 -9.23 -7.05
CA ARG A 295 -11.38 -10.55 -6.46
C ARG A 295 -12.71 -10.57 -5.72
N LEU A 296 -13.33 -11.76 -5.64
CA LEU A 296 -14.62 -11.96 -4.97
C LEU A 296 -14.58 -11.76 -3.44
N VAL A 297 -13.42 -12.04 -2.82
CA VAL A 297 -13.25 -11.94 -1.36
C VAL A 297 -12.79 -10.55 -0.97
N LEU A 298 -11.65 -10.13 -1.53
CA LEU A 298 -11.06 -8.80 -1.36
C LEU A 298 -10.09 -8.57 -2.52
N SER A 299 -10.27 -7.47 -3.25
CA SER A 299 -9.38 -7.07 -4.35
C SER A 299 -7.98 -6.74 -3.82
N THR A 300 -6.96 -6.77 -4.66
CA THR A 300 -5.57 -6.57 -4.22
C THR A 300 -4.80 -5.75 -5.24
N LYS A 301 -3.98 -4.79 -4.78
CA LYS A 301 -3.03 -4.11 -5.67
C LYS A 301 -1.99 -5.12 -6.16
N SER A 302 -1.77 -5.16 -7.47
CA SER A 302 -0.57 -5.77 -8.03
C SER A 302 0.58 -4.79 -7.85
N VAL A 303 1.60 -5.17 -7.07
CA VAL A 303 2.66 -4.24 -6.64
C VAL A 303 4.01 -4.93 -6.71
N SER A 304 5.04 -4.18 -7.11
CA SER A 304 6.43 -4.62 -7.02
C SER A 304 7.32 -3.55 -6.40
N ALA A 305 8.31 -3.98 -5.61
CA ALA A 305 9.36 -3.10 -5.10
C ALA A 305 10.35 -2.71 -6.19
N TYR A 306 10.95 -1.52 -6.07
CA TYR A 306 12.03 -1.07 -6.95
C TYR A 306 13.12 -0.33 -6.17
N GLY A 307 14.30 -0.25 -6.77
CA GLY A 307 15.46 0.46 -6.23
C GLY A 307 16.14 -0.27 -5.08
N THR A 308 16.95 0.49 -4.35
CA THR A 308 17.58 0.05 -3.09
C THR A 308 16.66 0.34 -1.92
N PRO A 309 16.88 -0.29 -0.75
CA PRO A 309 16.22 0.13 0.47
C PRO A 309 16.37 1.65 0.69
N ILE A 310 15.28 2.30 1.07
CA ILE A 310 15.23 3.74 1.38
C ILE A 310 15.28 4.02 2.89
N GLY A 311 15.20 2.96 3.70
CA GLY A 311 15.08 3.03 5.14
C GLY A 311 14.72 1.67 5.73
N MET A 312 14.20 1.69 6.96
CA MET A 312 13.78 0.49 7.67
C MET A 312 12.56 0.74 8.55
N ILE A 313 11.80 -0.33 8.84
CA ILE A 313 10.80 -0.32 9.91
C ILE A 313 11.56 -0.44 11.21
N SER A 314 11.54 0.59 12.05
CA SER A 314 12.16 0.58 13.38
C SER A 314 11.22 0.01 14.44
N LYS A 315 9.90 0.22 14.28
CA LYS A 315 8.87 -0.34 15.18
C LYS A 315 7.68 -0.89 14.39
N ASP A 316 7.22 -2.06 14.80
CA ASP A 316 6.05 -2.75 14.29
C ASP A 316 5.11 -3.05 15.45
N LEU A 317 4.34 -2.02 15.82
CA LEU A 317 3.53 -1.97 17.02
C LEU A 317 2.05 -1.80 16.68
N TYR A 318 1.21 -1.92 17.70
CA TYR A 318 -0.15 -1.43 17.60
C TYR A 318 -0.18 0.09 17.76
N PRO A 319 -0.94 0.83 16.93
CA PRO A 319 -1.75 0.36 15.81
C PRO A 319 -1.06 0.51 14.44
N ALA A 320 0.24 0.79 14.35
CA ALA A 320 0.91 1.08 13.07
C ALA A 320 2.39 0.69 13.06
N ILE A 321 2.94 0.62 11.85
CA ILE A 321 4.40 0.57 11.67
C ILE A 321 5.00 1.97 11.71
N VAL A 322 6.20 2.07 12.27
CA VAL A 322 7.05 3.26 12.28
C VAL A 322 8.28 2.96 11.46
N GLY A 323 8.54 3.80 10.45
CA GLY A 323 9.72 3.73 9.62
C GLY A 323 10.65 4.90 9.85
N GLU A 324 11.94 4.65 9.64
CA GLU A 324 13.03 5.63 9.64
C GLU A 324 13.71 5.57 8.27
N LEU A 325 13.96 6.75 7.67
CA LEU A 325 14.66 6.84 6.39
C LEU A 325 16.18 6.72 6.58
N GLY A 326 16.84 6.09 5.60
CA GLY A 326 18.30 5.98 5.57
C GLY A 326 18.98 7.28 5.13
N GLU A 327 20.28 7.40 5.39
CA GLU A 327 21.08 8.54 4.93
C GLU A 327 20.93 8.77 3.41
N GLY A 328 20.64 10.01 3.01
CA GLY A 328 20.47 10.40 1.61
C GLY A 328 19.02 10.41 1.09
N PHE A 329 18.04 10.00 1.90
CA PHE A 329 16.61 10.16 1.62
C PHE A 329 16.03 11.30 2.47
N ILE A 330 15.24 12.18 1.85
CA ILE A 330 14.73 13.40 2.49
C ILE A 330 13.23 13.25 2.74
N VAL A 331 12.79 13.55 3.96
CA VAL A 331 11.38 13.80 4.26
C VAL A 331 11.04 15.24 3.89
N THR A 332 9.97 15.44 3.12
CA THR A 332 9.33 16.76 3.05
C THR A 332 8.32 16.91 4.17
N GLY A 333 8.68 17.78 5.12
CA GLY A 333 7.84 18.19 6.25
C GLY A 333 8.33 19.45 6.96
N SER A 334 9.33 20.17 6.42
CA SER A 334 9.72 21.46 6.96
C SER A 334 8.56 22.45 6.79
N LYS A 335 8.14 23.08 7.89
CA LYS A 335 7.06 24.08 8.04
C LYS A 335 7.00 25.21 7.00
N GLU A 336 7.99 25.34 6.10
CA GLU A 336 8.22 26.50 5.25
C GLU A 336 7.82 26.34 3.77
N GLU A 337 7.46 25.15 3.27
CA GLU A 337 6.88 24.99 1.93
C GLU A 337 5.52 24.29 1.98
N GLN A 338 4.53 25.00 2.54
CA GLN A 338 3.12 24.63 2.42
C GLN A 338 2.65 24.90 0.98
N ILE A 339 2.69 23.90 0.09
CA ILE A 339 1.89 23.97 -1.14
C ILE A 339 0.44 23.69 -0.75
N THR A 340 -0.33 24.75 -0.53
CA THR A 340 -1.79 24.68 -0.45
C THR A 340 -2.32 24.37 -1.85
N ILE A 341 -2.65 23.11 -2.16
CA ILE A 341 -3.43 22.81 -3.37
C ILE A 341 -4.86 23.28 -3.10
N LYS A 342 -5.22 24.47 -3.62
CA LYS A 342 -6.62 24.89 -3.68
C LYS A 342 -7.27 24.21 -4.90
N VAL A 343 -8.31 23.43 -4.63
CA VAL A 343 -9.18 22.81 -5.65
C VAL A 343 -9.85 23.94 -6.45
N GLY A 344 -9.27 24.28 -7.59
CA GLY A 344 -9.69 25.35 -8.50
C GLY A 344 -8.89 25.39 -9.80
N ASP A 345 -7.64 24.92 -9.78
CA ASP A 345 -6.75 24.98 -10.96
C ASP A 345 -6.73 23.71 -11.81
N ILE A 346 -7.59 22.73 -11.53
CA ILE A 346 -7.77 21.55 -12.40
C ILE A 346 -8.79 21.92 -13.49
N GLY A 347 -8.41 22.80 -14.42
CA GLY A 347 -9.27 23.15 -15.54
C GLY A 347 -8.92 24.44 -16.29
N ASN A 348 -7.83 24.44 -17.05
CA ASN A 348 -7.83 24.79 -18.48
C ASN A 348 -6.41 24.80 -19.03
N GLY A 349 -6.21 24.10 -20.15
CA GLY A 349 -4.94 24.06 -20.86
C GLY A 349 -4.52 25.44 -21.38
N GLY A 350 -3.22 25.70 -21.28
CA GLY A 350 -2.56 26.85 -21.86
C GLY A 350 -1.14 26.98 -21.31
N LEU A 351 -0.14 26.49 -22.05
CA LEU A 351 1.26 26.82 -21.80
C LEU A 351 1.45 28.34 -21.97
N PRO A 352 2.02 29.07 -21.00
CA PRO A 352 2.52 30.41 -21.27
C PRO A 352 3.90 30.28 -21.94
N ILE A 353 3.95 30.67 -23.21
CA ILE A 353 5.16 31.01 -23.94
C ILE A 353 5.42 32.49 -23.65
N GLU A 354 6.52 32.84 -22.99
CA GLU A 354 7.12 34.18 -22.90
C GLU A 354 8.34 34.05 -21.96
N GLY A 355 9.54 34.56 -22.21
CA GLY A 355 10.16 35.28 -23.30
C GLY A 355 11.63 35.46 -22.90
N LEU A 356 12.56 35.09 -23.78
CA LEU A 356 13.98 35.45 -23.66
C LEU A 356 14.12 36.92 -24.09
N GLU A 357 14.61 37.77 -23.18
CA GLU A 357 15.45 38.91 -23.56
C GLU A 357 16.92 38.49 -23.49
#